data_AF-A0A1F5JHF9-F1
#
_entry.id   AF-A0A1F5JHF9-F1
#
_cell.length_a   1.000
_cell.length_b   1.000
_cell.length_c   1.000
_cell.angle_alpha   90.00
_cell.angle_beta   90.00
_cell.angle_gamma   90.00
#
_symmetry.space_group_name_H-M   'P 1'
#
loop_
_entity.id
_entity.type
_entity.pdbx_description
1 polymer ?
#
loop_
_entity_poly.entity_id
_entity_poly.type
_entity_poly.pdbx_seq_one_letter_code
_entity_poly.pdbx_strand_id
1 'polypeptide(L)'
;MHKICSKLIPALFLIFAAIVFSVLLPVTASANHSWGGYHWARTSNPFNLKLGDNLSSVWDPILSTTSTDWSKSTVLDTTIVPGGTKARNCRATSGRVEVCNSKYGNNGWLGLAQIWVNSNLHIVQGVTKVNDTYFNTTAYNNTAWRNLVMCQEVGHTLGLDHQDENFNNANLGSCMDYTNNPGTNQHPNQHDYDELELIYAHLDSTTTLSQTLLNPGQGNFDNPTEWGRLVKKQGRVAVFERDFGLGNKLFTFVIYAD
;
A
#
# COMPACT_ATOMS: atom_id res chain seq x y z
N MET A 1 -53.03 -37.15 -61.18
CA MET A 1 -53.68 -37.63 -59.93
C MET A 1 -52.91 -37.04 -58.75
N HIS A 2 -53.59 -36.29 -57.87
CA HIS A 2 -53.22 -35.99 -56.46
C HIS A 2 -51.93 -35.16 -56.25
N LYS A 3 -51.84 -33.99 -55.59
CA LYS A 3 -52.56 -33.23 -54.53
C LYS A 3 -52.15 -31.73 -54.70
N ILE A 4 -53.01 -30.70 -54.58
CA ILE A 4 -53.46 -29.96 -53.35
C ILE A 4 -52.26 -29.68 -52.43
N CYS A 5 -51.85 -28.48 -52.00
CA CYS A 5 -52.44 -27.22 -51.52
C CYS A 5 -51.24 -26.23 -51.42
N SER A 6 -51.28 -24.92 -51.17
CA SER A 6 -52.20 -24.06 -50.45
C SER A 6 -51.75 -22.60 -50.64
N LYS A 7 -52.73 -21.75 -50.98
CA LYS A 7 -52.95 -20.33 -50.66
C LYS A 7 -51.79 -19.51 -50.08
N LEU A 8 -51.39 -18.51 -50.88
CA LEU A 8 -50.77 -17.26 -50.46
C LEU A 8 -51.76 -16.41 -49.65
N ILE A 9 -51.36 -15.93 -48.47
CA ILE A 9 -51.92 -14.75 -47.80
C ILE A 9 -50.72 -13.86 -47.45
N PRO A 10 -50.70 -12.58 -47.87
CA PRO A 10 -49.61 -11.67 -47.51
C PRO A 10 -49.90 -11.08 -46.13
N ALA A 11 -49.11 -11.45 -45.13
CA ALA A 11 -49.14 -10.79 -43.83
C ALA A 11 -48.01 -9.76 -43.76
N LEU A 12 -48.42 -8.49 -43.63
CA LEU A 12 -47.63 -7.33 -43.23
C LEU A 12 -46.58 -7.69 -42.18
N PHE A 13 -45.30 -7.44 -42.45
CA PHE A 13 -44.27 -7.37 -41.42
C PHE A 13 -43.82 -5.91 -41.27
N LEU A 14 -44.38 -5.25 -40.25
CA LEU A 14 -43.86 -4.01 -39.70
C LEU A 14 -42.55 -4.32 -38.97
N ILE A 15 -41.47 -3.71 -39.43
CA ILE A 15 -40.15 -3.77 -38.81
C ILE A 15 -40.17 -2.91 -37.55
N PHE A 16 -40.09 -3.53 -36.37
CA PHE A 16 -39.74 -2.85 -35.12
C PHE A 16 -38.36 -3.35 -34.67
N ALA A 17 -37.31 -2.60 -35.00
CA ALA A 17 -35.99 -2.79 -34.41
C ALA A 17 -35.97 -2.10 -33.04
N ALA A 18 -36.14 -2.87 -31.97
CA ALA A 18 -35.94 -2.38 -30.62
C ALA A 18 -34.43 -2.30 -30.34
N ILE A 19 -33.87 -1.09 -30.39
CA ILE A 19 -32.51 -0.82 -29.89
C ILE A 19 -32.60 -0.79 -28.36
N VAL A 20 -32.15 -1.86 -27.72
CA VAL A 20 -31.96 -1.89 -26.26
C VAL A 20 -30.69 -1.09 -25.95
N PHE A 21 -30.86 0.14 -25.48
CA PHE A 21 -29.77 0.97 -24.98
C PHE A 21 -29.48 0.54 -23.53
N SER A 22 -28.48 -0.33 -23.34
CA SER A 22 -27.99 -0.69 -22.01
C SER A 22 -27.30 0.53 -21.40
N VAL A 23 -27.99 1.24 -20.50
CA VAL A 23 -27.36 2.30 -19.68
C VAL A 23 -26.43 1.60 -18.70
N LEU A 24 -25.13 1.56 -19.02
CA LEU A 24 -24.09 1.22 -18.07
C LEU A 24 -23.99 2.38 -17.07
N LEU A 25 -24.59 2.20 -15.89
CA LEU A 25 -24.33 3.10 -14.76
C LEU A 25 -22.85 2.95 -14.39
N PRO A 26 -22.08 4.05 -14.25
CA PRO A 26 -20.72 3.95 -13.76
C PRO A 26 -20.79 3.39 -12.33
N VAL A 27 -20.26 2.18 -12.15
CA VAL A 27 -19.92 1.67 -10.82
C VAL A 27 -18.73 2.50 -10.39
N THR A 28 -18.96 3.52 -9.56
CA THR A 28 -17.86 4.16 -8.84
C THR A 28 -17.30 3.09 -7.92
N ALA A 29 -16.14 2.52 -8.26
CA ALA A 29 -15.35 1.80 -7.29
C ALA A 29 -15.08 2.80 -6.17
N SER A 30 -15.70 2.58 -5.00
CA SER A 30 -15.34 3.35 -3.82
C SER A 30 -13.95 2.91 -3.45
N ALA A 31 -13.03 3.85 -3.31
CA ALA A 31 -11.81 3.59 -2.58
C ALA A 31 -12.20 3.02 -1.21
N ASN A 32 -11.71 1.82 -0.92
CA ASN A 32 -12.08 1.00 0.22
C ASN A 32 -10.90 0.28 0.88
N HIS A 33 -9.66 0.75 0.66
CA HIS A 33 -8.45 0.11 1.17
C HIS A 33 -7.71 0.94 2.22
N SER A 34 -8.43 1.64 3.10
CA SER A 34 -7.85 2.20 4.33
C SER A 34 -7.56 1.10 5.35
N TRP A 35 -6.35 1.10 5.93
CA TRP A 35 -6.04 0.27 7.09
C TRP A 35 -6.58 0.91 8.36
N GLY A 36 -7.78 0.49 8.77
CA GLY A 36 -8.35 0.82 10.08
C GLY A 36 -8.56 2.32 10.35
N GLY A 37 -8.55 3.17 9.32
CA GLY A 37 -8.65 4.63 9.45
C GLY A 37 -7.40 5.30 10.02
N TYR A 38 -6.28 4.57 10.15
CA TYR A 38 -5.05 5.12 10.71
C TYR A 38 -4.40 6.10 9.73
N HIS A 39 -4.04 7.28 10.21
CA HIS A 39 -3.47 8.34 9.37
C HIS A 39 -2.51 9.24 10.15
N TRP A 40 -1.61 9.92 9.46
CA TRP A 40 -0.78 10.96 10.06
C TRP A 40 -1.64 12.18 10.41
N ALA A 41 -1.61 12.64 11.67
CA ALA A 41 -2.39 13.80 12.05
C ALA A 41 -1.85 15.05 11.33
N ARG A 42 -2.75 15.85 10.75
CA ARG A 42 -2.38 17.00 9.93
C ARG A 42 -3.27 18.21 10.19
N THR A 43 -2.65 19.39 10.20
CA THR A 43 -3.37 20.68 10.36
C THR A 43 -3.46 21.47 9.05
N SER A 44 -2.94 20.92 7.94
CA SER A 44 -2.90 21.55 6.63
C SER A 44 -3.02 20.53 5.50
N ASN A 45 -3.43 21.00 4.32
CA ASN A 45 -3.49 20.23 3.09
C ASN A 45 -2.77 20.97 1.95
N PRO A 46 -1.83 20.33 1.22
CA PRO A 46 -1.24 19.04 1.55
C PRO A 46 -0.41 19.13 2.85
N PHE A 47 -0.03 17.97 3.39
CA PHE A 47 1.02 17.88 4.40
C PHE A 47 2.27 17.24 3.81
N ASN A 48 3.43 17.47 4.42
CA ASN A 48 4.68 16.93 3.94
C ASN A 48 5.23 15.88 4.91
N LEU A 49 5.30 14.63 4.47
CA LEU A 49 5.88 13.52 5.22
C LEU A 49 7.34 13.28 4.81
N LYS A 50 8.22 13.22 5.80
CA LYS A 50 9.64 12.94 5.55
C LYS A 50 9.88 11.44 5.41
N LEU A 51 10.61 11.06 4.36
CA LEU A 51 11.22 9.75 4.18
C LEU A 51 12.72 9.88 4.51
N GLY A 52 13.11 9.38 5.67
CA GLY A 52 14.49 9.32 6.13
C GLY A 52 15.27 8.26 5.37
N ASP A 53 16.18 8.68 4.51
CA ASP A 53 16.97 7.80 3.67
C ASP A 53 18.14 7.19 4.46
N ASN A 54 18.02 5.90 4.77
CA ASN A 54 19.08 5.07 5.32
C ASN A 54 19.45 3.96 4.35
N LEU A 55 19.25 4.20 3.04
CA LEU A 55 19.49 3.23 2.01
C LEU A 55 20.94 3.28 1.51
N SER A 56 21.39 2.19 0.90
CA SER A 56 22.57 2.18 0.05
C SER A 56 22.22 2.67 -1.36
N SER A 57 23.20 3.25 -2.05
CA SER A 57 23.01 3.95 -3.33
C SER A 57 22.28 3.20 -4.46
N VAL A 58 22.25 1.87 -4.45
CA VAL A 58 21.49 1.07 -5.43
C VAL A 58 19.96 1.26 -5.28
N TRP A 59 19.51 1.70 -4.11
CA TRP A 59 18.09 1.91 -3.81
C TRP A 59 17.65 3.37 -3.96
N ASP A 60 18.56 4.34 -4.04
CA ASP A 60 18.21 5.77 -4.14
C ASP A 60 17.28 6.08 -5.34
N PRO A 61 17.48 5.50 -6.55
CA PRO A 61 16.54 5.71 -7.65
C PRO A 61 15.14 5.15 -7.36
N ILE A 62 15.06 4.06 -6.59
CA ILE A 62 13.81 3.40 -6.21
C ILE A 62 13.06 4.25 -5.18
N LEU A 63 13.78 4.79 -4.17
CA LEU A 63 13.19 5.69 -3.18
C LEU A 63 12.74 7.01 -3.83
N SER A 64 13.54 7.57 -4.74
CA SER A 64 13.19 8.77 -5.51
C SER A 64 11.91 8.56 -6.34
N THR A 65 11.81 7.41 -7.02
CA THR A 65 10.60 7.03 -7.78
C THR A 65 9.40 6.91 -6.84
N THR A 66 9.54 6.16 -5.75
CA THR A 66 8.48 5.94 -4.75
C THR A 66 8.00 7.27 -4.15
N SER A 67 8.93 8.16 -3.79
CA SER A 67 8.61 9.48 -3.25
C SER A 67 7.85 10.32 -4.27
N THR A 68 8.31 10.37 -5.52
CA THR A 68 7.65 11.09 -6.61
C THR A 68 6.25 10.55 -6.88
N ASP A 69 6.08 9.23 -6.86
CA ASP A 69 4.80 8.59 -7.11
C ASP A 69 3.78 8.89 -6.01
N TRP A 70 4.15 8.77 -4.74
CA TRP A 70 3.22 9.11 -3.66
C TRP A 70 2.91 10.62 -3.57
N SER A 71 3.86 11.49 -3.95
CA SER A 71 3.65 12.95 -4.04
C SER A 71 2.79 13.39 -5.24
N LYS A 72 2.28 12.46 -6.07
CA LYS A 72 1.21 12.81 -7.04
C LYS A 72 -0.15 13.02 -6.36
N SER A 73 -0.30 12.58 -5.11
CA SER A 73 -1.49 12.83 -4.31
C SER A 73 -1.75 14.33 -4.14
N THR A 74 -3.03 14.72 -4.06
CA THR A 74 -3.42 16.10 -3.76
C THR A 74 -3.39 16.41 -2.27
N VAL A 75 -3.29 15.38 -1.41
CA VAL A 75 -3.40 15.53 0.05
C VAL A 75 -2.09 15.42 0.81
N LEU A 76 -1.04 14.89 0.17
CA LEU A 76 0.28 14.78 0.77
C LEU A 76 1.39 14.89 -0.26
N ASP A 77 2.52 15.41 0.20
CA ASP A 77 3.81 15.25 -0.42
C ASP A 77 4.68 14.37 0.47
N THR A 78 5.59 13.62 -0.15
CA THR A 78 6.74 13.02 0.53
C THR A 78 8.01 13.79 0.18
N THR A 79 8.91 13.94 1.15
CA THR A 79 10.26 14.49 0.90
C THR A 79 11.34 13.58 1.46
N ILE A 80 12.34 13.29 0.62
CA ILE A 80 13.50 12.53 1.03
C ILE A 80 14.43 13.44 1.86
N VAL A 81 14.79 12.98 3.04
CA VAL A 81 15.72 13.66 3.96
C VAL A 81 16.80 12.68 4.42
N PRO A 82 17.94 13.15 4.95
CA PRO A 82 18.90 12.24 5.56
C PRO A 82 18.26 11.37 6.65
N GLY A 83 18.57 10.08 6.61
CA GLY A 83 18.20 9.09 7.61
C GLY A 83 18.73 9.45 9.00
N GLY A 84 18.01 8.99 10.03
CA GLY A 84 18.31 9.32 11.44
C GLY A 84 18.68 8.10 12.24
N THR A 85 18.92 6.99 11.55
CA THR A 85 19.16 5.71 12.16
C THR A 85 20.27 4.97 11.42
N LYS A 86 20.58 3.76 11.87
CA LYS A 86 21.48 2.87 11.14
C LYS A 86 20.65 1.92 10.31
N ALA A 87 20.96 1.79 9.03
CA ALA A 87 20.21 0.96 8.08
C ALA A 87 19.86 -0.43 8.62
N ARG A 88 20.81 -1.12 9.27
CA ARG A 88 20.58 -2.46 9.85
C ARG A 88 19.59 -2.50 11.03
N ASN A 89 19.60 -1.49 11.90
CA ASN A 89 18.70 -1.46 13.06
C ASN A 89 17.36 -0.79 12.73
N CYS A 90 17.39 0.11 11.75
CA CYS A 90 16.27 0.88 11.23
C CYS A 90 15.26 1.30 12.30
N ARG A 91 15.76 1.94 13.36
CA ARG A 91 14.93 2.42 14.47
C ARG A 91 14.04 3.55 13.99
N ALA A 92 12.75 3.45 14.28
CA ALA A 92 11.76 4.47 13.96
C ALA A 92 12.11 5.83 14.60
N THR A 93 11.72 6.90 13.92
CA THR A 93 11.83 8.27 14.39
C THR A 93 10.45 8.91 14.37
N SER A 94 10.05 9.51 15.50
CA SER A 94 8.78 10.22 15.63
C SER A 94 8.60 11.29 14.54
N GLY A 95 7.40 11.35 13.96
CA GLY A 95 7.01 12.33 12.94
C GLY A 95 7.47 12.03 11.52
N ARG A 96 8.08 10.87 11.26
CA ARG A 96 8.54 10.50 9.92
C ARG A 96 8.61 8.99 9.69
N VAL A 97 8.94 8.63 8.46
CA VAL A 97 9.24 7.25 8.07
C VAL A 97 10.75 7.10 7.91
N GLU A 98 11.38 6.11 8.55
CA GLU A 98 12.74 5.69 8.16
C GLU A 98 12.66 4.60 7.10
N VAL A 99 13.36 4.78 5.99
CA VAL A 99 13.45 3.80 4.91
C VAL A 99 14.85 3.21 4.90
N CYS A 100 14.97 1.88 5.00
CA CYS A 100 16.24 1.21 5.21
C CYS A 100 16.40 -0.06 4.39
N ASN A 101 17.62 -0.36 3.97
CA ASN A 101 18.00 -1.67 3.45
C ASN A 101 19.19 -2.22 4.23
N SER A 102 19.21 -3.54 4.38
CA SER A 102 20.37 -4.24 4.90
C SER A 102 20.26 -5.72 4.54
N LYS A 103 21.35 -6.46 4.75
CA LYS A 103 21.31 -7.92 4.76
C LYS A 103 20.74 -8.36 6.11
N TYR A 104 19.42 -8.49 6.20
CA TYR A 104 18.72 -8.90 7.43
C TYR A 104 18.72 -10.43 7.63
N GLY A 105 19.31 -11.18 6.70
CA GLY A 105 19.42 -12.64 6.76
C GLY A 105 18.23 -13.35 6.11
N ASN A 106 18.31 -14.67 6.07
CA ASN A 106 17.28 -15.57 5.53
C ASN A 106 16.15 -15.75 6.55
N ASN A 107 15.37 -14.69 6.76
CA ASN A 107 14.33 -14.60 7.81
C ASN A 107 12.90 -14.71 7.25
N GLY A 108 12.78 -15.00 5.96
CA GLY A 108 11.52 -15.20 5.26
C GLY A 108 10.95 -13.94 4.61
N TRP A 109 11.28 -12.73 5.06
CA TRP A 109 10.66 -11.52 4.53
C TRP A 109 11.52 -10.79 3.50
N LEU A 110 10.89 -10.41 2.39
CA LEU A 110 11.44 -9.62 1.31
C LEU A 110 11.38 -8.12 1.64
N GLY A 111 10.23 -7.66 2.11
CA GLY A 111 9.98 -6.30 2.57
C GLY A 111 9.04 -6.29 3.79
N LEU A 112 9.07 -5.19 4.53
CA LEU A 112 8.09 -4.93 5.58
C LEU A 112 7.91 -3.43 5.82
N ALA A 113 6.74 -3.08 6.34
CA ALA A 113 6.40 -1.76 6.85
C ALA A 113 5.92 -1.87 8.30
N GLN A 114 6.23 -0.86 9.09
CA GLN A 114 5.76 -0.73 10.45
C GLN A 114 5.17 0.65 10.68
N ILE A 115 4.01 0.70 11.32
CA ILE A 115 3.40 1.95 11.80
C ILE A 115 3.10 1.83 13.29
N TRP A 116 3.41 2.90 14.01
CA TRP A 116 2.98 3.07 15.39
C TRP A 116 1.83 4.05 15.41
N VAL A 117 0.75 3.64 16.06
CA VAL A 117 -0.47 4.44 16.17
C VAL A 117 -0.79 4.70 17.63
N ASN A 118 -1.32 5.88 17.92
CA ASN A 118 -1.79 6.26 19.25
C ASN A 118 -3.30 6.00 19.42
N SER A 119 -3.81 6.28 20.61
CA SER A 119 -5.23 6.11 20.95
C SER A 119 -6.21 6.95 20.11
N ASN A 120 -5.74 7.95 19.38
CA ASN A 120 -6.54 8.81 18.51
C ASN A 120 -6.52 8.34 17.05
N LEU A 121 -6.04 7.12 16.78
CA LEU A 121 -5.86 6.55 15.44
C LEU A 121 -4.77 7.26 14.62
N HIS A 122 -3.92 8.08 15.24
CA HIS A 122 -2.88 8.79 14.50
C HIS A 122 -1.60 7.96 14.40
N ILE A 123 -1.05 7.87 13.20
CA ILE A 123 0.31 7.41 12.95
C ILE A 123 1.28 8.44 13.52
N VAL A 124 2.21 7.97 14.34
CA VAL A 124 3.19 8.83 15.03
C VAL A 124 4.63 8.59 14.59
N GLN A 125 4.90 7.43 13.98
CA GLN A 125 6.17 7.08 13.33
C GLN A 125 5.95 5.90 12.38
N GLY A 126 6.81 5.79 11.36
CA GLY A 126 6.80 4.67 10.43
C GLY A 126 8.21 4.15 10.11
N VAL A 127 8.27 2.93 9.61
CA VAL A 127 9.49 2.31 9.08
C VAL A 127 9.16 1.49 7.85
N THR A 128 10.01 1.54 6.84
CA THR A 128 10.02 0.64 5.68
C THR A 128 11.37 -0.05 5.60
N LYS A 129 11.39 -1.38 5.48
CA LYS A 129 12.63 -2.16 5.33
C LYS A 129 12.56 -3.03 4.09
N VAL A 130 13.66 -3.07 3.34
CA VAL A 130 13.86 -3.99 2.21
C VAL A 130 15.08 -4.88 2.46
N ASN A 131 14.94 -6.19 2.24
CA ASN A 131 15.93 -7.17 2.65
C ASN A 131 16.91 -7.53 1.52
N ASP A 132 18.11 -6.96 1.57
CA ASP A 132 19.17 -7.24 0.61
C ASP A 132 19.64 -8.69 0.63
N THR A 133 19.36 -9.47 1.67
CA THR A 133 19.63 -10.91 1.62
C THR A 133 18.83 -11.58 0.50
N TYR A 134 17.58 -11.14 0.27
CA TYR A 134 16.73 -11.62 -0.82
C TYR A 134 16.92 -10.80 -2.10
N PHE A 135 16.98 -9.47 -2.01
CA PHE A 135 17.13 -8.60 -3.19
C PHE A 135 18.47 -8.73 -3.93
N ASN A 136 19.45 -9.42 -3.36
CA ASN A 136 20.69 -9.79 -4.07
C ASN A 136 20.63 -11.17 -4.75
N THR A 137 19.51 -11.89 -4.68
CA THR A 137 19.29 -13.15 -5.40
C THR A 137 18.76 -12.90 -6.81
N THR A 138 18.95 -13.85 -7.72
CA THR A 138 18.47 -13.75 -9.11
C THR A 138 16.96 -13.50 -9.21
N ALA A 139 16.17 -14.04 -8.29
CA ALA A 139 14.71 -13.91 -8.32
C ALA A 139 14.26 -12.45 -8.12
N TYR A 140 14.89 -11.73 -7.19
CA TYR A 140 14.45 -10.40 -6.76
C TYR A 140 15.37 -9.25 -7.19
N ASN A 141 16.57 -9.53 -7.69
CA ASN A 141 17.53 -8.50 -8.09
C ASN A 141 17.18 -7.85 -9.44
N ASN A 142 16.01 -7.21 -9.50
CA ASN A 142 15.58 -6.40 -10.63
C ASN A 142 14.73 -5.22 -10.16
N THR A 143 14.63 -4.19 -11.00
CA THR A 143 13.95 -2.94 -10.68
C THR A 143 12.46 -3.13 -10.40
N ALA A 144 11.79 -4.07 -11.07
CA ALA A 144 10.35 -4.26 -10.90
C ALA A 144 10.01 -4.73 -9.48
N TRP A 145 10.75 -5.72 -8.95
CA TRP A 145 10.60 -6.14 -7.56
C TRP A 145 10.94 -5.05 -6.56
N ARG A 146 12.00 -4.28 -6.83
CA ARG A 146 12.42 -3.18 -5.95
C ARG A 146 11.36 -2.08 -5.88
N ASN A 147 10.81 -1.67 -7.03
CA ASN A 147 9.75 -0.67 -7.11
C ASN A 147 8.47 -1.14 -6.43
N LEU A 148 7.97 -2.36 -6.75
CA LEU A 148 6.77 -2.91 -6.13
C LEU A 148 6.87 -2.88 -4.59
N VAL A 149 7.93 -3.47 -4.04
CA VAL A 149 8.06 -3.61 -2.58
C VAL A 149 8.28 -2.25 -1.92
N MET A 150 9.14 -1.38 -2.46
CA MET A 150 9.34 -0.05 -1.87
C MET A 150 8.04 0.78 -1.90
N CYS A 151 7.34 0.77 -3.03
CA CYS A 151 6.07 1.47 -3.20
C CYS A 151 5.02 0.98 -2.20
N GLN A 152 4.82 -0.34 -2.14
CA GLN A 152 3.82 -0.95 -1.27
C GLN A 152 4.09 -0.67 0.21
N GLU A 153 5.34 -0.90 0.65
CA GLU A 153 5.68 -0.74 2.05
C GLU A 153 5.67 0.73 2.48
N VAL A 154 6.01 1.67 1.60
CA VAL A 154 5.78 3.10 1.89
C VAL A 154 4.28 3.40 1.91
N GLY A 155 3.48 2.86 1.00
CA GLY A 155 2.01 3.01 0.99
C GLY A 155 1.35 2.59 2.31
N HIS A 156 1.79 1.48 2.89
CA HIS A 156 1.36 1.07 4.23
C HIS A 156 1.67 2.11 5.32
N THR A 157 2.79 2.82 5.23
CA THR A 157 3.11 3.91 6.17
C THR A 157 2.24 5.15 6.00
N LEU A 158 1.49 5.26 4.90
CA LEU A 158 0.50 6.31 4.65
C LEU A 158 -0.91 5.95 5.14
N GLY A 159 -1.11 4.73 5.65
CA GLY A 159 -2.40 4.25 6.13
C GLY A 159 -3.18 3.38 5.15
N LEU A 160 -2.57 2.98 4.03
CA LEU A 160 -3.21 2.11 3.03
C LEU A 160 -3.09 0.62 3.38
N ASP A 161 -4.17 -0.12 3.17
CA ASP A 161 -4.22 -1.58 3.01
C ASP A 161 -4.14 -1.94 1.51
N HIS A 162 -4.37 -3.19 1.16
CA HIS A 162 -4.32 -3.69 -0.22
C HIS A 162 -5.60 -3.45 -1.02
N GLN A 163 -5.49 -3.10 -2.31
CA GLN A 163 -6.63 -2.97 -3.24
C GLN A 163 -7.17 -4.33 -3.69
N ASP A 164 -6.26 -5.26 -3.94
CA ASP A 164 -6.57 -6.64 -4.27
C ASP A 164 -5.76 -7.59 -3.41
N GLU A 165 -6.42 -8.63 -2.91
CA GLU A 165 -5.81 -9.63 -2.05
C GLU A 165 -5.71 -11.01 -2.72
N ASN A 166 -5.82 -11.11 -4.04
CA ASN A 166 -5.80 -12.37 -4.76
C ASN A 166 -4.64 -12.46 -5.76
N PHE A 167 -3.54 -13.05 -5.30
CA PHE A 167 -2.33 -13.35 -6.10
C PHE A 167 -2.56 -14.05 -7.46
N ASN A 168 -3.73 -14.64 -7.69
CA ASN A 168 -4.03 -15.44 -8.87
C ASN A 168 -4.93 -14.72 -9.89
N ASN A 169 -5.42 -13.51 -9.61
CA ASN A 169 -6.18 -12.73 -10.58
C ASN A 169 -5.26 -11.81 -11.40
N ALA A 170 -5.86 -11.06 -12.33
CA ALA A 170 -5.12 -10.06 -13.09
C ALA A 170 -4.82 -8.86 -12.21
N ASN A 171 -3.56 -8.43 -12.23
CA ASN A 171 -3.09 -7.19 -11.61
C ASN A 171 -4.01 -5.99 -11.95
N LEU A 172 -4.36 -5.18 -10.94
CA LEU A 172 -5.07 -3.90 -11.12
C LEU A 172 -4.12 -2.76 -11.49
N GLY A 173 -2.82 -3.02 -11.55
CA GLY A 173 -1.80 -2.03 -11.90
C GLY A 173 -1.41 -1.13 -10.72
N SER A 174 -1.69 -1.55 -9.48
CA SER A 174 -1.25 -0.86 -8.27
C SER A 174 -0.17 -1.64 -7.54
N CYS A 175 0.78 -0.93 -6.93
CA CYS A 175 1.71 -1.54 -5.98
C CYS A 175 1.04 -2.00 -4.67
N MET A 176 -0.22 -1.59 -4.43
CA MET A 176 -1.03 -2.06 -3.31
C MET A 176 -1.84 -3.34 -3.62
N ASP A 177 -1.56 -4.04 -4.72
CA ASP A 177 -2.16 -5.34 -5.01
C ASP A 177 -1.30 -6.52 -4.52
N TYR A 178 -1.95 -7.63 -4.18
CA TYR A 178 -1.29 -8.92 -4.12
C TYR A 178 -0.99 -9.43 -5.52
N THR A 179 0.29 -9.51 -5.83
CA THR A 179 0.76 -10.04 -7.11
C THR A 179 1.93 -10.99 -6.92
N ASN A 180 2.12 -11.95 -7.84
CA ASN A 180 3.37 -12.71 -7.97
C ASN A 180 4.24 -12.17 -9.12
N ASN A 181 3.76 -11.16 -9.84
CA ASN A 181 4.43 -10.57 -10.99
C ASN A 181 4.44 -9.04 -10.86
N PRO A 182 5.59 -8.43 -10.53
CA PRO A 182 5.66 -6.99 -10.31
C PRO A 182 5.44 -6.16 -11.57
N GLY A 183 5.40 -6.76 -12.78
CA GLY A 183 5.43 -6.07 -14.07
C GLY A 183 4.63 -4.76 -14.14
N THR A 184 3.32 -4.81 -13.88
CA THR A 184 2.42 -3.63 -13.91
C THR A 184 2.23 -2.96 -12.54
N ASN A 185 2.69 -3.58 -11.46
CA ASN A 185 2.34 -3.21 -10.08
C ASN A 185 3.49 -2.49 -9.38
N GLN A 186 4.26 -1.71 -10.12
CA GLN A 186 5.45 -1.03 -9.60
C GLN A 186 5.13 0.32 -8.93
N HIS A 187 3.92 0.84 -9.13
CA HIS A 187 3.53 2.22 -8.81
C HIS A 187 2.10 2.26 -8.25
N PRO A 188 1.71 3.32 -7.52
CA PRO A 188 0.32 3.55 -7.18
C PRO A 188 -0.50 3.83 -8.44
N ASN A 189 -1.79 3.53 -8.40
CA ASN A 189 -2.77 3.89 -9.41
C ASN A 189 -3.70 5.00 -8.91
N GLN A 190 -4.69 5.40 -9.73
CA GLN A 190 -5.63 6.45 -9.34
C GLN A 190 -6.42 6.11 -8.07
N HIS A 191 -6.80 4.85 -7.89
CA HIS A 191 -7.58 4.41 -6.73
C HIS A 191 -6.80 4.53 -5.41
N ASP A 192 -5.47 4.39 -5.44
CA ASP A 192 -4.62 4.66 -4.26
C ASP A 192 -4.68 6.13 -3.85
N TYR A 193 -4.68 7.04 -4.83
CA TYR A 193 -4.79 8.48 -4.55
C TYR A 193 -6.18 8.85 -4.06
N ASP A 194 -7.22 8.26 -4.65
CA ASP A 194 -8.62 8.44 -4.21
C ASP A 194 -8.79 7.95 -2.75
N GLU A 195 -8.16 6.84 -2.37
CA GLU A 195 -8.16 6.36 -0.98
C GLU A 195 -7.45 7.33 -0.05
N LEU A 196 -6.30 7.88 -0.44
CA LEU A 196 -5.61 8.90 0.35
C LEU A 196 -6.49 10.14 0.56
N GLU A 197 -7.24 10.58 -0.46
CA GLU A 197 -8.20 11.68 -0.31
C GLU A 197 -9.28 11.37 0.74
N LEU A 198 -9.74 10.12 0.84
CA LEU A 198 -10.69 9.69 1.87
C LEU A 198 -10.05 9.60 3.25
N ILE A 199 -8.89 8.95 3.38
CA ILE A 199 -8.15 8.81 4.65
C ILE A 199 -7.87 10.18 5.26
N TYR A 200 -7.47 11.12 4.42
CA TYR A 200 -7.06 12.46 4.83
C TYR A 200 -8.16 13.52 4.61
N ALA A 201 -9.43 13.14 4.42
CA ALA A 201 -10.50 14.09 4.10
C ALA A 201 -10.70 15.23 5.12
N HIS A 202 -10.24 15.03 6.36
CA HIS A 202 -10.33 16.00 7.44
C HIS A 202 -8.96 16.57 7.84
N LEU A 203 -9.02 17.69 8.56
CA LEU A 203 -7.90 18.23 9.33
C LEU A 203 -8.07 17.86 10.80
N ASP A 204 -6.95 17.67 11.47
CA ASP A 204 -6.84 17.47 12.90
C ASP A 204 -6.56 18.78 13.63
N SER A 205 -6.79 18.80 14.95
CA SER A 205 -6.38 19.91 15.82
C SER A 205 -4.88 19.96 16.10
N THR A 206 -4.14 18.90 15.76
CA THR A 206 -2.71 18.72 16.03
C THR A 206 -2.03 18.05 14.84
N THR A 207 -0.70 18.12 14.76
CA THR A 207 0.06 17.32 13.78
C THR A 207 1.00 16.35 14.45
N THR A 208 1.19 15.15 13.88
CA THR A 208 2.19 14.17 14.33
C THR A 208 3.53 14.31 13.61
N LEU A 209 3.63 15.10 12.54
CA LEU A 209 4.80 15.21 11.64
C LEU A 209 6.05 15.86 12.28
N SER A 210 5.88 16.58 13.38
CA SER A 210 6.97 17.27 14.10
C SER A 210 7.03 16.90 15.59
N GLN A 211 6.30 15.86 16.01
CA GLN A 211 6.23 15.51 17.42
C GLN A 211 7.44 14.66 17.84
N THR A 212 8.17 15.12 18.84
CA THR A 212 9.12 14.28 19.58
C THR A 212 8.37 13.54 20.68
N LEU A 213 7.59 12.50 20.33
CA LEU A 213 6.94 11.70 21.37
C LEU A 213 7.98 10.95 22.21
N LEU A 214 7.80 11.00 23.54
CA LEU A 214 8.59 10.24 24.49
C LEU A 214 8.05 8.80 24.57
N ASN A 215 8.81 7.86 24.02
CA ASN A 215 8.63 6.39 24.13
C ASN A 215 7.35 5.77 23.53
N PRO A 216 7.33 5.55 22.20
CA PRO A 216 6.26 4.79 21.50
C PRO A 216 6.36 3.25 21.68
N GLY A 217 6.94 2.76 22.78
CA GLY A 217 7.23 1.35 23.01
C GLY A 217 8.65 0.96 22.58
N GLN A 218 9.44 0.42 23.52
CA GLN A 218 10.79 -0.08 23.26
C GLN A 218 10.73 -1.58 22.90
N GLY A 219 11.50 -1.99 21.89
CA GLY A 219 11.57 -3.38 21.45
C GLY A 219 12.57 -3.57 20.31
N ASN A 220 13.01 -4.81 20.09
CA ASN A 220 13.71 -5.19 18.89
C ASN A 220 12.70 -5.56 17.80
N PHE A 221 12.19 -4.55 17.11
CA PHE A 221 11.16 -4.72 16.09
C PHE A 221 11.68 -5.33 14.77
N ASP A 222 12.97 -5.72 14.70
CA ASP A 222 13.51 -6.61 13.66
C ASP A 222 13.16 -8.08 13.91
N ASN A 223 12.83 -8.45 15.15
CA ASN A 223 12.54 -9.83 15.53
C ASN A 223 11.03 -10.13 15.35
N PRO A 224 10.63 -11.10 14.51
CA PRO A 224 9.23 -11.47 14.34
C PRO A 224 8.50 -11.84 15.63
N THR A 225 9.20 -12.35 16.65
CA THR A 225 8.58 -12.66 17.95
C THR A 225 8.09 -11.42 18.68
N GLU A 226 8.54 -10.24 18.27
CA GLU A 226 8.18 -8.94 18.85
C GLU A 226 7.14 -8.18 18.04
N TRP A 227 6.62 -8.72 16.93
CA TRP A 227 5.59 -8.08 16.10
C TRP A 227 4.17 -8.25 16.65
N GLY A 228 3.98 -9.14 17.63
CA GLY A 228 2.69 -9.38 18.26
C GLY A 228 1.87 -10.48 17.58
N ARG A 229 0.54 -10.37 17.62
CA ARG A 229 -0.39 -11.38 17.10
C ARG A 229 -0.57 -11.23 15.59
N LEU A 230 -0.66 -12.35 14.87
CA LEU A 230 -1.05 -12.34 13.46
C LEU A 230 -2.53 -11.93 13.36
N VAL A 231 -2.84 -10.90 12.56
CA VAL A 231 -4.21 -10.41 12.35
C VAL A 231 -4.72 -10.62 10.92
N LYS A 232 -3.82 -10.75 9.94
CA LYS A 232 -4.15 -11.02 8.54
C LYS A 232 -3.04 -11.86 7.90
N LYS A 233 -3.38 -12.84 7.07
CA LYS A 233 -2.41 -13.60 6.28
C LYS A 233 -3.06 -14.16 5.02
N GLN A 234 -2.45 -13.90 3.88
CA GLN A 234 -2.88 -14.42 2.60
C GLN A 234 -1.68 -14.51 1.66
N GLY A 235 -1.47 -15.70 1.09
CA GLY A 235 -0.27 -16.00 0.29
C GLY A 235 1.01 -15.60 1.04
N ARG A 236 1.79 -14.73 0.41
CA ARG A 236 3.05 -14.20 0.93
C ARG A 236 2.91 -12.87 1.67
N VAL A 237 1.70 -12.39 1.95
CA VAL A 237 1.51 -11.18 2.76
C VAL A 237 0.91 -11.51 4.12
N ALA A 238 1.39 -10.83 5.15
CA ALA A 238 0.85 -10.92 6.50
C ALA A 238 0.86 -9.57 7.21
N VAL A 239 -0.06 -9.40 8.16
CA VAL A 239 -0.11 -8.26 9.06
C VAL A 239 -0.14 -8.75 10.50
N PHE A 240 0.72 -8.19 11.33
CA PHE A 240 0.79 -8.43 12.77
C PHE A 240 0.39 -7.18 13.54
N GLU A 241 -0.23 -7.37 14.70
CA GLU A 241 -0.58 -6.31 15.65
C GLU A 241 0.08 -6.59 17.00
N ARG A 242 0.80 -5.61 17.53
CA ARG A 242 1.24 -5.57 18.93
C ARG A 242 0.54 -4.43 19.65
N ASP A 243 -0.25 -4.79 20.65
CA ASP A 243 -0.92 -3.84 21.53
C ASP A 243 0.00 -3.48 22.70
N PHE A 244 0.26 -2.18 22.90
CA PHE A 244 1.04 -1.66 24.02
C PHE A 244 0.15 -1.18 25.19
N GLY A 245 -1.16 -1.34 25.08
CA GLY A 245 -2.16 -0.83 26.00
C GLY A 245 -2.51 0.63 25.76
N LEU A 246 -3.59 1.08 26.39
CA LEU A 246 -4.10 2.47 26.32
C LEU A 246 -4.34 2.96 24.87
N GLY A 247 -4.68 2.06 23.96
CA GLY A 247 -4.95 2.37 22.55
C GLY A 247 -3.70 2.55 21.69
N ASN A 248 -2.49 2.37 22.22
CA ASN A 248 -1.26 2.44 21.43
C ASN A 248 -0.95 1.08 20.81
N LYS A 249 -0.67 1.06 19.50
CA LYS A 249 -0.40 -0.18 18.76
C LYS A 249 0.77 -0.04 17.79
N LEU A 250 1.40 -1.17 17.49
CA LEU A 250 2.29 -1.36 16.35
C LEU A 250 1.60 -2.32 15.37
N PHE A 251 1.53 -1.92 14.11
CA PHE A 251 1.22 -2.83 13.00
C PHE A 251 2.46 -3.12 12.18
N THR A 252 2.68 -4.38 11.84
CA THR A 252 3.78 -4.81 10.96
C THR A 252 3.21 -5.53 9.75
N PHE A 253 3.32 -4.90 8.57
CA PHE A 253 2.98 -5.46 7.27
C PHE A 253 4.23 -6.15 6.71
N VAL A 254 4.07 -7.33 6.16
CA VAL A 254 5.19 -8.17 5.73
C VAL A 254 4.89 -8.77 4.37
N ILE A 255 5.82 -8.60 3.43
CA ILE A 255 5.90 -9.40 2.21
C ILE A 255 6.96 -10.48 2.42
N TYR A 256 6.55 -11.74 2.40
CA TYR A 256 7.44 -12.90 2.41
C TYR A 256 8.08 -13.11 1.04
N ALA A 257 9.34 -13.54 1.05
CA ALA A 257 9.99 -14.14 -0.10
C ALA A 257 9.41 -15.55 -0.34
N ASP A 258 9.54 -16.01 -1.58
CA ASP A 258 9.10 -17.32 -2.06
C ASP A 258 10.06 -18.46 -1.61
#